data_AF-A0A496W5P0-F1
#
_entry.id   AF-A0A496W5P0-F1
#
_cell.length_a   1.000
_cell.length_b   1.000
_cell.length_c   1.000
_cell.angle_alpha   90.00
_cell.angle_beta   90.00
_cell.angle_gamma   90.00
#
_symmetry.space_group_name_H-M   'P 1'
#
loop_
_entity.id
_entity.type
_entity.pdbx_description
1 polymer ?
#
loop_
_entity_poly.entity_id
_entity_poly.type
_entity_poly.pdbx_seq_one_letter_code
_entity_poly.pdbx_strand_id
1 'polypeptide(L)'
;MQPLSLSLRKPLKMKSQLLLTIFLLIISLSLNAEITTDGSLGSRANLPGPDYQIKADLGRQMGGNLFHSFQDFNLQSFESATFSGPNNVSNVISRVTGGNPSSIDGLIRSTMPSADMYFLNPYGIMFGPHARLDVQGSFHASTADYLRLQDGGRFNARQPSESLLTVAPVEAFGFLRNTSASITTQDSDLSVPENKTLSLIGGDIDLSGHSPVRFDEEGFMAVFARSKLKASAGRINLASVASIGEVIPSKQGLDLNASGGQITTNNTLVDVSGRGGGGVFIRGGQLLMQDSVVQASTLDDLDGKSVDMQLTESISISGNLLGLLNSTFGSGDASSLFIKTPNLKNTSWMGSVSLGSGKSADIEIEAGQIWLENGDRIFNSVMESGQSGHLHFKVKEILSLSGQDSGNIVMGGIAYENYPSLISTGTFSNAKAGNLTIETDHLNLDGAIISVDSFGVGDAGEMNIHANTAKLTNGALISSSVFGQGNGGETQYTNR
;
A
#
# COMPACT_ATOMS: atom_id res chain seq x y z
N MET A 1 43.74 45.21 74.28
CA MET A 1 43.09 44.54 75.42
C MET A 1 41.60 44.43 75.13
N GLN A 2 41.06 43.25 75.42
CA GLN A 2 39.67 42.76 75.34
C GLN A 2 39.08 42.33 73.96
N PRO A 3 38.47 41.13 73.89
CA PRO A 3 38.03 40.46 72.66
C PRO A 3 36.52 40.59 72.39
N LEU A 4 36.11 40.40 71.13
CA LEU A 4 34.69 40.25 70.75
C LEU A 4 34.27 38.78 70.67
N SER A 5 33.02 38.57 71.09
CA SER A 5 32.32 37.33 71.41
C SER A 5 31.65 36.62 70.23
N LEU A 6 31.41 35.31 70.45
CA LEU A 6 30.60 34.30 69.74
C LEU A 6 29.32 34.79 69.01
N SER A 7 28.93 34.03 67.97
CA SER A 7 27.61 33.37 67.92
C SER A 7 27.51 32.34 66.78
N LEU A 8 27.39 31.05 67.13
CA LEU A 8 27.08 29.93 66.25
C LEU A 8 25.59 29.91 65.88
N ARG A 9 25.28 29.80 64.58
CA ARG A 9 23.91 29.55 64.08
C ARG A 9 23.52 28.07 64.26
N LYS A 10 22.32 27.84 64.81
CA LYS A 10 21.61 26.54 64.85
C LYS A 10 21.11 26.14 63.45
N PRO A 11 21.00 24.83 63.12
CA PRO A 11 20.30 24.37 61.92
C PRO A 11 18.79 24.17 62.17
N LEU A 12 17.95 24.62 61.23
CA LEU A 12 16.51 24.34 61.18
C LEU A 12 16.26 22.90 60.70
N LYS A 13 15.50 22.13 61.48
CA LYS A 13 14.87 20.86 61.06
C LYS A 13 13.53 21.17 60.37
N MET A 14 13.44 20.98 59.06
CA MET A 14 12.17 20.80 58.31
C MET A 14 12.52 20.19 56.95
N LYS A 15 12.31 18.88 56.75
CA LYS A 15 12.26 18.17 55.44
C LYS A 15 12.14 16.64 55.62
N SER A 16 11.02 16.14 56.15
CA SER A 16 10.77 14.69 56.05
C SER A 16 9.29 14.31 55.90
N GLN A 17 8.34 15.16 56.34
CA GLN A 17 6.92 14.85 56.20
C GLN A 17 6.30 15.27 54.85
N LEU A 18 6.95 16.14 54.07
CA LEU A 18 6.43 16.56 52.76
C LEU A 18 6.80 15.57 51.62
N LEU A 19 7.83 14.74 51.80
CA LEU A 19 8.22 13.74 50.79
C LEU A 19 7.35 12.47 50.84
N LEU A 20 6.83 12.10 52.02
CA LEU A 20 6.04 10.88 52.16
C LEU A 20 4.64 11.02 51.55
N THR A 21 4.07 12.24 51.55
CA THR A 21 2.76 12.53 50.94
C THR A 21 2.82 12.64 49.42
N ILE A 22 3.97 13.00 48.84
CA ILE A 22 4.17 12.99 47.38
C ILE A 22 4.41 11.56 46.87
N PHE A 23 4.99 10.67 47.68
CA PHE A 23 5.18 9.25 47.31
C PHE A 23 3.88 8.43 47.37
N LEU A 24 2.92 8.80 48.21
CA LEU A 24 1.55 8.24 48.23
C LEU A 24 0.61 8.86 47.18
N LEU A 25 1.07 9.91 46.48
CA LEU A 25 0.40 10.50 45.33
C LEU A 25 1.06 10.07 44.00
N ILE A 26 1.81 8.97 44.01
CA ILE A 26 1.84 8.05 42.86
C ILE A 26 0.47 7.39 42.88
N ILE A 27 -0.48 8.17 42.37
CA ILE A 27 -1.82 7.76 42.02
C ILE A 27 -1.66 6.39 41.39
N SER A 28 -2.31 5.39 42.00
CA SER A 28 -2.80 4.23 41.30
C SER A 28 -3.65 4.75 40.14
N LEU A 29 -2.98 5.14 39.05
CA LEU A 29 -3.59 5.23 37.75
C LEU A 29 -4.10 3.82 37.57
N SER A 30 -5.41 3.68 37.66
CA SER A 30 -6.06 2.46 37.25
C SER A 30 -5.60 2.31 35.80
N LEU A 31 -4.66 1.39 35.53
CA LEU A 31 -4.42 0.93 34.18
C LEU A 31 -5.78 0.36 33.75
N ASN A 32 -6.55 1.16 33.00
CA ASN A 32 -7.62 0.58 32.22
C ASN A 32 -6.92 -0.45 31.34
N ALA A 33 -7.32 -1.72 31.44
CA ALA A 33 -6.77 -2.73 30.55
C ALA A 33 -7.04 -2.27 29.13
N GLU A 34 -5.99 -2.20 28.32
CA GLU A 34 -6.10 -1.72 26.95
C GLU A 34 -6.75 -2.77 26.04
N ILE A 35 -6.76 -4.02 26.51
CA ILE A 35 -7.45 -5.13 25.89
C ILE A 35 -8.40 -5.78 26.91
N THR A 36 -9.69 -5.77 26.58
CA THR A 36 -10.75 -6.39 27.38
C THR A 36 -11.61 -7.27 26.49
N THR A 37 -11.84 -8.52 26.87
CA THR A 37 -12.79 -9.41 26.16
C THR A 37 -14.23 -9.00 26.45
N ASP A 38 -15.14 -9.14 25.49
CA ASP A 38 -16.54 -8.71 25.67
C ASP A 38 -17.44 -9.74 26.37
N GLY A 39 -16.99 -10.99 26.46
CA GLY A 39 -17.74 -12.10 27.06
C GLY A 39 -18.65 -12.89 26.10
N SER A 40 -18.67 -12.57 24.80
CA SER A 40 -19.56 -13.21 23.81
C SER A 40 -19.03 -14.54 23.27
N LEU A 41 -17.71 -14.80 23.37
CA LEU A 41 -17.05 -16.02 22.89
C LEU A 41 -16.25 -16.75 23.96
N GLY A 42 -16.23 -16.24 25.19
CA GLY A 42 -15.42 -16.71 26.30
C GLY A 42 -15.70 -15.87 27.54
N SER A 43 -14.89 -16.01 28.59
CA SER A 43 -15.05 -15.20 29.80
C SER A 43 -14.73 -13.73 29.54
N ARG A 44 -15.56 -12.82 30.08
CA ARG A 44 -15.26 -11.38 30.11
C ARG A 44 -14.08 -11.15 31.05
N ALA A 45 -13.02 -10.52 30.56
CA ALA A 45 -11.78 -10.33 31.30
C ALA A 45 -11.05 -9.07 30.83
N ASN A 46 -10.46 -8.37 31.80
CA ASN A 46 -9.46 -7.34 31.55
C ASN A 46 -8.10 -8.03 31.48
N LEU A 47 -7.42 -7.96 30.34
CA LEU A 47 -6.14 -8.65 30.19
C LEU A 47 -5.01 -7.80 30.79
N PRO A 48 -4.07 -8.40 31.55
CA PRO A 48 -2.94 -7.67 32.10
C PRO A 48 -1.89 -7.40 31.01
N GLY A 49 -1.44 -6.15 30.91
CA GLY A 49 -0.31 -5.74 30.07
C GLY A 49 1.04 -5.83 30.82
N PRO A 50 2.16 -5.43 30.18
CA PRO A 50 2.24 -4.88 28.82
C PRO A 50 2.22 -5.94 27.71
N ASP A 51 2.36 -7.24 28.04
CA ASP A 51 2.21 -8.35 27.10
C ASP A 51 0.89 -9.09 27.36
N TYR A 52 -0.14 -8.69 26.61
CA TYR A 52 -1.49 -9.22 26.70
C TYR A 52 -1.55 -10.61 26.07
N GLN A 53 -1.68 -11.63 26.93
CA GLN A 53 -1.76 -13.03 26.51
C GLN A 53 -3.17 -13.39 26.05
N ILE A 54 -3.36 -13.60 24.75
CA ILE A 54 -4.64 -13.94 24.12
C ILE A 54 -4.63 -15.41 23.71
N LYS A 55 -5.00 -16.27 24.66
CA LYS A 55 -5.02 -17.72 24.46
C LYS A 55 -6.33 -18.20 23.84
N ALA A 56 -6.33 -19.43 23.33
CA ALA A 56 -7.50 -20.04 22.70
C ALA A 56 -8.71 -20.19 23.63
N ASP A 57 -8.50 -20.29 24.95
CA ASP A 57 -9.56 -20.39 25.97
C ASP A 57 -10.32 -19.07 26.21
N LEU A 58 -9.80 -17.94 25.72
CA LEU A 58 -10.51 -16.65 25.69
C LEU A 58 -11.43 -16.51 24.47
N GLY A 59 -11.41 -17.48 23.57
CA GLY A 59 -12.19 -17.49 22.34
C GLY A 59 -12.94 -18.79 22.13
N ARG A 60 -13.45 -18.96 20.91
CA ARG A 60 -14.19 -20.15 20.49
C ARG A 60 -13.64 -20.69 19.18
N GLN A 61 -13.24 -21.96 19.17
CA GLN A 61 -12.73 -22.62 17.98
C GLN A 61 -13.83 -23.40 17.25
N MET A 62 -13.91 -23.24 15.93
CA MET A 62 -14.72 -24.02 15.01
C MET A 62 -13.82 -24.57 13.90
N GLY A 63 -13.43 -25.84 13.99
CA GLY A 63 -12.48 -26.42 13.04
C GLY A 63 -11.15 -25.66 13.05
N GLY A 64 -10.74 -25.14 11.89
CA GLY A 64 -9.54 -24.31 11.74
C GLY A 64 -9.70 -22.84 12.14
N ASN A 65 -10.92 -22.37 12.46
CA ASN A 65 -11.17 -20.97 12.82
C ASN A 65 -11.18 -20.80 14.34
N LEU A 66 -10.33 -19.93 14.88
CA LEU A 66 -10.32 -19.52 16.28
C LEU A 66 -10.85 -18.08 16.38
N PHE A 67 -12.05 -17.91 16.94
CA PHE A 67 -12.71 -16.62 17.05
C PHE A 67 -12.48 -15.97 18.42
N HIS A 68 -12.10 -14.70 18.43
CA HIS A 68 -11.95 -13.86 19.63
C HIS A 68 -12.83 -12.61 19.56
N SER A 69 -13.32 -12.15 20.70
CA SER A 69 -14.20 -10.98 20.78
C SER A 69 -13.81 -10.06 21.92
N PHE A 70 -13.56 -8.81 21.57
CA PHE A 70 -13.06 -7.78 22.46
C PHE A 70 -14.08 -6.66 22.63
N GLN A 71 -14.22 -6.16 23.84
CA GLN A 71 -14.90 -4.90 24.10
C GLN A 71 -14.01 -3.76 23.57
N ASP A 72 -12.75 -3.75 24.00
CA ASP A 72 -11.73 -2.77 23.61
C ASP A 72 -10.44 -3.52 23.27
N PHE A 73 -9.70 -3.00 22.28
CA PHE A 73 -8.40 -3.54 21.88
C PHE A 73 -7.50 -2.39 21.44
N ASN A 74 -6.58 -2.00 22.31
CA ASN A 74 -5.57 -0.97 22.08
C ASN A 74 -4.20 -1.49 22.52
N LEU A 75 -3.15 -0.92 21.96
CA LEU A 75 -1.78 -1.17 22.36
C LEU A 75 -1.03 0.17 22.39
N GLN A 76 -0.34 0.46 23.48
CA GLN A 76 0.65 1.52 23.56
C GLN A 76 2.01 1.10 23.00
N SER A 77 2.89 2.09 22.80
CA SER A 77 4.32 1.87 22.55
C SER A 77 4.90 0.86 23.55
N PHE A 78 5.63 -0.12 23.04
CA PHE A 78 6.27 -1.20 23.81
C PHE A 78 5.33 -2.25 24.41
N GLU A 79 4.03 -2.19 24.15
CA GLU A 79 3.10 -3.25 24.50
C GLU A 79 2.97 -4.29 23.37
N SER A 80 2.49 -5.48 23.72
CA SER A 80 2.22 -6.56 22.76
C SER A 80 0.93 -7.31 23.05
N ALA A 81 0.21 -7.70 21.99
CA ALA A 81 -0.88 -8.67 22.05
C ALA A 81 -0.41 -9.99 21.44
N THR A 82 -0.27 -11.03 22.26
CA THR A 82 0.25 -12.34 21.85
C THR A 82 -0.87 -13.36 21.75
N PHE A 83 -1.28 -13.68 20.52
CA PHE A 83 -2.25 -14.73 20.22
C PHE A 83 -1.58 -16.11 20.21
N SER A 84 -2.18 -17.06 20.93
CA SER A 84 -1.68 -18.45 20.98
C SER A 84 -2.83 -19.47 21.01
N GLY A 85 -2.58 -20.64 20.45
CA GLY A 85 -3.59 -21.68 20.29
C GLY A 85 -3.01 -22.98 19.71
N PRO A 86 -3.84 -23.99 19.47
CA PRO A 86 -3.39 -25.27 18.93
C PRO A 86 -2.94 -25.14 17.45
N ASN A 87 -2.04 -26.04 17.03
CA ASN A 87 -1.42 -26.01 15.69
C ASN A 87 -2.40 -26.29 14.54
N ASN A 88 -3.64 -26.70 14.83
CA ASN A 88 -4.68 -26.93 13.83
C ASN A 88 -5.50 -25.67 13.50
N VAL A 89 -5.20 -24.52 14.12
CA VAL A 89 -5.80 -23.24 13.77
C VAL A 89 -5.20 -22.73 12.46
N SER A 90 -6.07 -22.48 11.49
CA SER A 90 -5.75 -21.86 10.20
C SER A 90 -6.07 -20.38 10.17
N ASN A 91 -7.08 -19.93 10.93
CA ASN A 91 -7.48 -18.52 11.01
C ASN A 91 -7.70 -18.09 12.45
N VAL A 92 -7.09 -16.98 12.85
CA VAL A 92 -7.37 -16.26 14.10
C VAL A 92 -8.25 -15.06 13.75
N ILE A 93 -9.51 -15.08 14.17
CA ILE A 93 -10.52 -14.12 13.73
C ILE A 93 -10.99 -13.30 14.93
N SER A 94 -10.59 -12.04 14.98
CA SER A 94 -10.86 -11.14 16.09
C SER A 94 -11.81 -10.02 15.69
N ARG A 95 -12.69 -9.62 16.62
CA ARG A 95 -13.55 -8.44 16.48
C ARG A 95 -13.50 -7.54 17.71
N VAL A 96 -13.75 -6.24 17.52
CA VAL A 96 -14.02 -5.26 18.57
C VAL A 96 -15.48 -4.85 18.52
N THR A 97 -16.17 -4.91 19.66
CA THR A 97 -17.63 -4.74 19.77
C THR A 97 -18.03 -3.53 20.61
N GLY A 98 -17.10 -2.94 21.36
CA GLY A 98 -17.39 -2.00 22.44
C GLY A 98 -17.71 -0.56 22.06
N GLY A 99 -17.67 -0.20 20.78
CA GLY A 99 -18.03 1.15 20.32
C GLY A 99 -16.84 2.08 20.07
N ASN A 100 -15.63 1.67 20.44
CA ASN A 100 -14.43 2.52 20.39
C ASN A 100 -13.48 2.10 19.25
N PRO A 101 -12.81 3.06 18.60
CA PRO A 101 -11.72 2.76 17.66
C PRO A 101 -10.54 2.09 18.38
N SER A 102 -9.74 1.33 17.61
CA SER A 102 -8.51 0.71 18.09
C SER A 102 -7.30 1.58 17.76
N SER A 103 -6.53 1.96 18.78
CA SER A 103 -5.21 2.57 18.64
C SER A 103 -4.14 1.50 18.87
N ILE A 104 -3.40 1.14 17.82
CA ILE A 104 -2.39 0.09 17.81
C ILE A 104 -1.02 0.74 17.61
N ASP A 105 -0.34 1.10 18.68
CA ASP A 105 1.05 1.59 18.67
C ASP A 105 2.00 0.55 19.27
N GLY A 106 1.77 -0.74 19.01
CA GLY A 106 2.56 -1.83 19.59
C GLY A 106 2.62 -3.06 18.69
N LEU A 107 3.01 -4.19 19.28
CA LEU A 107 3.20 -5.45 18.55
C LEU A 107 1.95 -6.33 18.58
N ILE A 108 1.41 -6.67 17.41
CA ILE A 108 0.47 -7.80 17.28
C ILE A 108 1.26 -9.04 16.88
N ARG A 109 1.20 -10.08 17.72
CA ARG A 109 1.92 -11.34 17.54
C ARG A 109 0.96 -12.53 17.48
N SER A 110 1.22 -13.50 16.60
CA SER A 110 0.62 -14.83 16.64
C SER A 110 1.70 -15.91 16.60
N THR A 111 1.59 -16.88 17.51
CA THR A 111 2.51 -18.02 17.59
C THR A 111 1.97 -19.28 16.88
N MET A 112 0.75 -19.22 16.33
CA MET A 112 0.11 -20.35 15.64
C MET A 112 0.72 -20.52 14.24
N PRO A 113 1.34 -21.68 13.92
CA PRO A 113 2.04 -21.87 12.66
C PRO A 113 1.15 -21.66 11.43
N SER A 114 1.61 -20.83 10.50
CA SER A 114 0.94 -20.53 9.22
C SER A 114 -0.48 -19.95 9.31
N ALA A 115 -0.98 -19.63 10.50
CA ALA A 115 -2.34 -19.13 10.67
C ALA A 115 -2.49 -17.69 10.17
N ASP A 116 -3.52 -17.44 9.37
CA ASP A 116 -3.90 -16.09 8.96
C ASP A 116 -4.61 -15.38 10.13
N MET A 117 -4.48 -14.06 10.19
CA MET A 117 -5.10 -13.23 11.21
C MET A 117 -6.06 -12.23 10.59
N TYR A 118 -7.27 -12.17 11.13
CA TYR A 118 -8.31 -11.20 10.78
C TYR A 118 -8.61 -10.35 12.01
N PHE A 119 -8.53 -9.03 11.88
CA PHE A 119 -8.81 -8.09 12.96
C PHE A 119 -9.86 -7.07 12.50
N LEU A 120 -11.05 -7.15 13.09
CA LEU A 120 -12.18 -6.28 12.76
C LEU A 120 -12.42 -5.25 13.86
N ASN A 121 -12.46 -3.97 13.50
CA ASN A 121 -13.04 -2.94 14.33
C ASN A 121 -13.86 -1.94 13.48
N PRO A 122 -15.20 -2.06 13.44
CA PRO A 122 -16.06 -1.16 12.69
C PRO A 122 -16.02 0.31 13.12
N TYR A 123 -15.41 0.60 14.27
CA TYR A 123 -15.33 1.95 14.84
C TYR A 123 -14.04 2.68 14.44
N GLY A 124 -13.11 2.00 13.76
CA GLY A 124 -11.88 2.57 13.22
C GLY A 124 -10.64 1.86 13.74
N ILE A 125 -9.57 1.93 12.97
CA ILE A 125 -8.26 1.34 13.33
C ILE A 125 -7.18 2.37 13.01
N MET A 126 -6.33 2.68 13.99
CA MET A 126 -5.14 3.50 13.80
C MET A 126 -3.92 2.69 14.16
N PHE A 127 -2.97 2.58 13.24
CA PHE A 127 -1.64 2.03 13.48
C PHE A 127 -0.65 3.18 13.71
N GLY A 128 0.02 3.17 14.85
CA GLY A 128 1.01 4.18 15.24
C GLY A 128 2.43 3.86 14.77
N PRO A 129 3.41 4.72 15.12
CA PRO A 129 4.81 4.58 14.68
C PRO A 129 5.52 3.30 15.16
N HIS A 130 5.04 2.68 16.24
CA HIS A 130 5.59 1.43 16.79
C HIS A 130 4.71 0.22 16.47
N ALA A 131 3.67 0.40 15.64
CA ALA A 131 2.85 -0.70 15.16
C ALA A 131 3.70 -1.69 14.37
N ARG A 132 3.72 -2.96 14.81
CA ARG A 132 4.45 -4.04 14.14
C ARG A 132 3.62 -5.32 14.15
N LEU A 133 3.91 -6.18 13.18
CA LEU A 133 3.33 -7.50 13.06
C LEU A 133 4.41 -8.58 13.22
N ASP A 134 4.12 -9.58 14.03
CA ASP A 134 4.88 -10.83 14.15
C ASP A 134 3.91 -12.01 14.02
N VAL A 135 3.48 -12.23 12.78
CA VAL A 135 2.45 -13.20 12.41
C VAL A 135 3.05 -14.28 11.51
N GLN A 136 2.45 -15.48 11.52
CA GLN A 136 2.96 -16.62 10.76
C GLN A 136 2.27 -16.80 9.39
N GLY A 137 1.10 -16.19 9.21
CA GLY A 137 0.31 -16.19 7.99
C GLY A 137 0.06 -14.78 7.44
N SER A 138 -1.04 -14.64 6.73
CA SER A 138 -1.56 -13.36 6.24
C SER A 138 -2.14 -12.53 7.38
N PHE A 139 -2.22 -11.22 7.19
CA PHE A 139 -2.85 -10.29 8.13
C PHE A 139 -3.88 -9.43 7.41
N HIS A 140 -5.09 -9.39 7.94
CA HIS A 140 -6.22 -8.64 7.38
C HIS A 140 -6.81 -7.76 8.47
N ALA A 141 -6.66 -6.43 8.35
CA ALA A 141 -7.31 -5.46 9.21
C ALA A 141 -8.50 -4.83 8.48
N SER A 142 -9.62 -4.70 9.18
CA SER A 142 -10.84 -4.20 8.56
C SER A 142 -11.76 -3.42 9.49
N THR A 143 -12.45 -2.42 8.95
CA THR A 143 -13.57 -1.73 9.62
C THR A 143 -14.94 -2.24 9.13
N ALA A 144 -14.97 -3.40 8.48
CA ALA A 144 -16.20 -4.09 8.11
C ALA A 144 -17.06 -4.43 9.32
N ASP A 145 -18.38 -4.42 9.12
CA ASP A 145 -19.36 -4.75 10.14
C ASP A 145 -19.40 -6.26 10.44
N TYR A 146 -19.04 -7.08 9.46
CA TYR A 146 -18.93 -8.53 9.61
C TYR A 146 -17.93 -9.15 8.63
N LEU A 147 -17.49 -10.37 8.96
CA LEU A 147 -16.91 -11.30 7.99
C LEU A 147 -17.94 -12.34 7.57
N ARG A 148 -18.06 -12.59 6.28
CA ARG A 148 -18.84 -13.70 5.73
C ARG A 148 -17.95 -14.92 5.55
N LEU A 149 -18.46 -16.10 5.91
CA LEU A 149 -17.82 -17.39 5.71
C LEU A 149 -18.46 -18.09 4.49
N GLN A 150 -17.72 -19.00 3.84
CA GLN A 150 -18.14 -19.61 2.57
C GLN A 150 -19.46 -20.39 2.60
N ASP A 151 -19.86 -20.89 3.77
CA ASP A 151 -21.13 -21.60 3.96
C ASP A 151 -22.30 -20.70 4.37
N GLY A 152 -22.10 -19.37 4.31
CA GLY A 152 -23.08 -18.37 4.72
C GLY A 152 -23.00 -17.98 6.20
N GLY A 153 -22.09 -18.60 6.98
CA GLY A 153 -21.76 -18.13 8.33
C GLY A 153 -21.35 -16.65 8.34
N ARG A 154 -21.59 -15.96 9.45
CA ARG A 154 -21.25 -14.54 9.62
C ARG A 154 -20.68 -14.26 10.99
N PHE A 155 -19.54 -13.57 11.04
CA PHE A 155 -18.94 -13.09 12.28
C PHE A 155 -19.13 -11.58 12.39
N ASN A 156 -20.13 -11.16 13.17
CA ASN A 156 -20.59 -9.77 13.24
C ASN A 156 -19.90 -8.97 14.35
N ALA A 157 -19.31 -7.82 14.04
CA ALA A 157 -18.66 -6.94 15.01
C ALA A 157 -19.63 -5.96 15.68
N ARG A 158 -20.59 -5.37 14.94
CA ARG A 158 -21.58 -4.45 15.51
C ARG A 158 -22.77 -5.13 16.17
N GLN A 159 -23.14 -6.33 15.70
CA GLN A 159 -24.24 -7.12 16.25
C GLN A 159 -23.74 -8.52 16.65
N PRO A 160 -22.95 -8.64 17.73
CA PRO A 160 -22.32 -9.89 18.14
C PRO A 160 -23.29 -11.07 18.27
N SER A 161 -24.52 -10.81 18.71
CA SER A 161 -25.59 -11.80 18.87
C SER A 161 -26.10 -12.42 17.57
N GLU A 162 -25.86 -11.77 16.42
CA GLU A 162 -26.25 -12.26 15.10
C GLU A 162 -25.16 -13.13 14.45
N SER A 163 -24.12 -13.49 15.19
CA SER A 163 -23.01 -14.28 14.65
C SER A 163 -23.37 -15.75 14.51
N LEU A 164 -23.09 -16.30 13.34
CA LEU A 164 -23.16 -17.73 13.04
C LEU A 164 -21.75 -18.23 12.73
N LEU A 165 -21.11 -18.84 13.73
CA LEU A 165 -19.75 -19.37 13.62
C LEU A 165 -19.76 -20.73 12.95
N THR A 166 -18.93 -20.91 11.92
CA THR A 166 -18.80 -22.18 11.21
C THR A 166 -17.32 -22.51 10.99
N VAL A 167 -17.08 -23.70 10.44
CA VAL A 167 -15.73 -24.17 10.08
C VAL A 167 -15.27 -23.65 8.71
N ALA A 168 -16.17 -23.03 7.94
CA ALA A 168 -15.88 -22.54 6.61
C ALA A 168 -14.87 -21.37 6.65
N PRO A 169 -14.00 -21.23 5.64
CA PRO A 169 -13.05 -20.13 5.60
C PRO A 169 -13.75 -18.79 5.36
N VAL A 170 -13.05 -17.69 5.67
CA VAL A 170 -13.51 -16.32 5.37
C VAL A 170 -13.60 -16.13 3.86
N GLU A 171 -14.68 -15.50 3.42
CA GLU A 171 -14.93 -15.21 2.00
C GLU A 171 -14.99 -13.69 1.72
N ALA A 172 -15.63 -12.90 2.60
CA ALA A 172 -15.87 -11.49 2.32
C ALA A 172 -15.88 -10.61 3.57
N PHE A 173 -15.60 -9.32 3.35
CA PHE A 173 -15.71 -8.24 4.32
C PHE A 173 -16.99 -7.45 4.02
N GLY A 174 -17.94 -7.44 4.95
CA GLY A 174 -19.26 -6.88 4.73
C GLY A 174 -19.51 -5.56 5.44
N PHE A 175 -20.13 -4.63 4.73
CA PHE A 175 -20.46 -3.27 5.19
C PHE A 175 -21.97 -3.08 5.13
N LEU A 176 -22.57 -2.66 6.24
CA LEU A 176 -24.01 -2.48 6.46
C LEU A 176 -24.40 -1.01 6.59
N ARG A 177 -23.45 -0.09 6.37
CA ARG A 177 -23.64 1.37 6.51
C ARG A 177 -23.09 2.11 5.30
N ASN A 178 -23.60 3.32 5.08
CA ASN A 178 -23.11 4.23 4.04
C ASN A 178 -21.89 5.05 4.47
N THR A 179 -21.41 4.85 5.70
CA THR A 179 -20.19 5.46 6.22
C THR A 179 -19.48 4.43 7.08
N SER A 180 -18.32 3.99 6.62
CA SER A 180 -17.46 3.06 7.34
C SER A 180 -16.35 3.86 8.03
N ALA A 181 -15.92 3.41 9.21
CA ALA A 181 -14.82 4.07 9.90
C ALA A 181 -13.50 3.88 9.14
N SER A 182 -12.56 4.81 9.33
CA SER A 182 -11.29 4.80 8.61
C SER A 182 -10.28 3.79 9.17
N ILE A 183 -9.31 3.45 8.33
CA ILE A 183 -8.07 2.80 8.74
C ILE A 183 -6.93 3.78 8.49
N THR A 184 -6.14 4.09 9.52
CA THR A 184 -5.02 5.02 9.39
C THR A 184 -3.70 4.37 9.80
N THR A 185 -2.61 4.79 9.15
CA THR A 185 -1.24 4.45 9.58
C THR A 185 -0.42 5.73 9.69
N GLN A 186 0.40 5.83 10.72
CA GLN A 186 1.32 6.95 10.94
C GLN A 186 2.71 6.42 11.26
N ASP A 187 3.64 6.54 10.32
CA ASP A 187 5.01 5.99 10.42
C ASP A 187 5.07 4.50 10.79
N SER A 188 4.06 3.71 10.41
CA SER A 188 3.97 2.29 10.77
C SER A 188 4.79 1.40 9.83
N ASP A 189 5.35 0.31 10.36
CA ASP A 189 5.98 -0.77 9.58
C ASP A 189 5.16 -2.05 9.70
N LEU A 190 4.18 -2.19 8.81
CA LEU A 190 3.31 -3.36 8.74
C LEU A 190 3.86 -4.33 7.70
N SER A 191 4.48 -5.40 8.18
CA SER A 191 5.12 -6.42 7.33
C SER A 191 4.56 -7.80 7.66
N VAL A 192 4.23 -8.58 6.62
CA VAL A 192 3.86 -10.01 6.75
C VAL A 192 4.98 -10.91 6.20
N PRO A 193 4.99 -12.20 6.54
CA PRO A 193 5.95 -13.14 5.95
C PRO A 193 5.88 -13.21 4.42
N GLU A 194 6.94 -13.74 3.81
CA GLU A 194 7.01 -13.93 2.37
C GLU A 194 5.84 -14.78 1.86
N ASN A 195 5.34 -14.45 0.65
CA ASN A 195 4.21 -15.13 0.00
C ASN A 195 2.87 -15.03 0.77
N LYS A 196 2.76 -14.15 1.78
CA LYS A 196 1.52 -13.89 2.52
C LYS A 196 0.82 -12.62 2.06
N THR A 197 -0.42 -12.45 2.53
CA THR A 197 -1.24 -11.29 2.19
C THR A 197 -1.30 -10.29 3.34
N LEU A 198 -1.19 -9.01 3.04
CA LEU A 198 -1.55 -7.91 3.93
C LEU A 198 -2.77 -7.18 3.35
N SER A 199 -3.84 -7.04 4.12
CA SER A 199 -5.06 -6.35 3.67
C SER A 199 -5.49 -5.26 4.63
N LEU A 200 -5.76 -4.07 4.10
CA LEU A 200 -6.47 -2.99 4.78
C LEU A 200 -7.77 -2.74 4.01
N ILE A 201 -8.91 -3.09 4.61
CA ILE A 201 -10.22 -3.08 3.95
C ILE A 201 -11.22 -2.38 4.85
N GLY A 202 -11.70 -1.19 4.50
CA GLY A 202 -12.48 -0.38 5.43
C GLY A 202 -13.21 0.78 4.77
N GLY A 203 -13.49 1.82 5.56
CA GLY A 203 -13.86 3.14 5.05
C GLY A 203 -12.66 3.81 4.39
N ASP A 204 -12.50 5.13 4.60
CA ASP A 204 -11.33 5.83 4.09
C ASP A 204 -10.03 5.24 4.66
N ILE A 205 -9.01 5.13 3.81
CA ILE A 205 -7.68 4.63 4.19
C ILE A 205 -6.70 5.79 4.09
N ASP A 206 -6.03 6.14 5.19
CA ASP A 206 -5.03 7.21 5.23
C ASP A 206 -3.67 6.65 5.69
N LEU A 207 -2.73 6.56 4.76
CA LEU A 207 -1.37 6.10 5.01
C LEU A 207 -0.43 7.29 4.99
N SER A 208 0.22 7.57 6.11
CA SER A 208 1.10 8.73 6.23
C SER A 208 2.46 8.36 6.84
N GLY A 209 3.51 8.96 6.28
CA GLY A 209 4.83 9.03 6.88
C GLY A 209 5.28 10.48 6.99
N HIS A 210 6.11 10.79 7.99
CA HIS A 210 6.70 12.13 8.12
C HIS A 210 8.05 12.26 7.42
N SER A 211 8.52 11.22 6.75
CA SER A 211 9.83 11.19 6.10
C SER A 211 9.69 10.60 4.70
N PRO A 212 10.27 11.23 3.67
CA PRO A 212 10.23 10.73 2.31
C PRO A 212 10.80 9.31 2.20
N VAL A 213 10.23 8.53 1.29
CA VAL A 213 10.85 7.28 0.83
C VAL A 213 12.18 7.61 0.16
N ARG A 214 13.22 6.85 0.47
CA ARG A 214 14.56 7.02 -0.10
C ARG A 214 14.93 5.80 -0.92
N PHE A 215 15.59 6.06 -2.04
CA PHE A 215 16.08 5.04 -2.95
C PHE A 215 17.60 4.84 -2.81
N ASP A 216 18.10 3.76 -3.41
CA ASP A 216 19.52 3.53 -3.65
C ASP A 216 20.11 4.57 -4.61
N GLU A 217 21.43 4.50 -4.83
CA GLU A 217 22.13 5.45 -5.70
C GLU A 217 21.66 5.35 -7.16
N GLU A 218 21.23 4.16 -7.56
CA GLU A 218 20.66 3.87 -8.87
C GLU A 218 19.21 4.33 -9.02
N GLY A 219 18.48 4.58 -7.92
CA GLY A 219 17.09 5.03 -7.96
C GLY A 219 16.06 3.93 -8.24
N PHE A 220 16.44 2.64 -8.16
CA PHE A 220 15.56 1.51 -8.49
C PHE A 220 15.00 0.79 -7.28
N MET A 221 15.66 0.86 -6.11
CA MET A 221 15.22 0.15 -4.91
C MET A 221 14.98 1.12 -3.77
N ALA A 222 13.78 1.07 -3.17
CA ALA A 222 13.54 1.78 -1.93
C ALA A 222 14.38 1.16 -0.80
N VAL A 223 15.30 1.94 -0.25
CA VAL A 223 16.20 1.52 0.84
C VAL A 223 15.70 1.96 2.23
N PHE A 224 14.79 2.94 2.26
CA PHE A 224 14.22 3.44 3.50
C PHE A 224 12.83 4.04 3.29
N ALA A 225 11.91 3.69 4.18
CA ALA A 225 10.63 4.37 4.36
C ALA A 225 10.24 4.26 5.83
N ARG A 226 9.65 5.31 6.41
CA ARG A 226 9.08 5.23 7.77
C ARG A 226 7.71 4.57 7.77
N SER A 227 6.83 5.01 6.87
CA SER A 227 5.52 4.40 6.65
C SER A 227 5.64 3.35 5.55
N LYS A 228 5.43 2.07 5.89
CA LYS A 228 5.62 0.96 4.96
C LYS A 228 4.57 -0.14 5.18
N LEU A 229 3.95 -0.57 4.08
CA LEU A 229 3.21 -1.82 3.97
C LEU A 229 4.07 -2.80 3.17
N LYS A 230 4.38 -3.98 3.72
CA LYS A 230 5.25 -4.96 3.05
C LYS A 230 4.71 -6.38 3.05
N ALA A 231 4.70 -6.99 1.87
CA ALA A 231 4.37 -8.41 1.67
C ALA A 231 5.24 -9.00 0.56
N SER A 232 6.50 -9.32 0.87
CA SER A 232 7.49 -9.80 -0.12
C SER A 232 6.99 -11.02 -0.90
N ALA A 233 7.03 -10.95 -2.24
CA ALA A 233 6.47 -11.96 -3.16
C ALA A 233 5.00 -12.33 -2.88
N GLY A 234 4.33 -11.54 -2.04
CA GLY A 234 3.03 -11.83 -1.45
C GLY A 234 1.93 -11.06 -2.16
N ARG A 235 1.06 -10.45 -1.37
CA ARG A 235 -0.03 -9.61 -1.87
C ARG A 235 -0.39 -8.49 -0.90
N ILE A 236 -0.67 -7.30 -1.41
CA ILE A 236 -1.29 -6.21 -0.67
C ILE A 236 -2.68 -5.91 -1.25
N ASN A 237 -3.69 -5.80 -0.39
CA ASN A 237 -5.03 -5.34 -0.72
C ASN A 237 -5.33 -4.03 0.00
N LEU A 238 -5.70 -3.00 -0.75
CA LEU A 238 -6.25 -1.76 -0.25
C LEU A 238 -7.65 -1.60 -0.84
N ALA A 239 -8.69 -1.65 -0.01
CA ALA A 239 -10.06 -1.40 -0.46
C ALA A 239 -10.76 -0.42 0.48
N SER A 240 -11.14 0.74 -0.06
CA SER A 240 -11.94 1.74 0.63
C SER A 240 -13.40 1.68 0.17
N VAL A 241 -14.33 1.69 1.13
CA VAL A 241 -15.76 1.48 0.94
C VAL A 241 -16.56 2.64 1.52
N ALA A 242 -17.45 3.22 0.71
CA ALA A 242 -18.32 4.34 1.05
C ALA A 242 -19.83 4.02 0.94
N SER A 243 -20.20 2.75 0.76
CA SER A 243 -21.61 2.32 0.81
C SER A 243 -21.79 0.94 1.43
N ILE A 244 -23.06 0.56 1.62
CA ILE A 244 -23.44 -0.83 1.88
C ILE A 244 -22.92 -1.72 0.75
N GLY A 245 -22.39 -2.89 1.11
CA GLY A 245 -21.89 -3.88 0.15
C GLY A 245 -20.85 -4.82 0.75
N GLU A 246 -20.10 -5.49 -0.11
CA GLU A 246 -19.03 -6.40 0.29
C GLU A 246 -17.75 -6.18 -0.51
N VAL A 247 -16.61 -6.45 0.13
CA VAL A 247 -15.33 -6.65 -0.55
C VAL A 247 -15.02 -8.14 -0.53
N ILE A 248 -14.79 -8.71 -1.71
CA ILE A 248 -14.59 -10.16 -1.91
C ILE A 248 -13.19 -10.38 -2.51
N PRO A 249 -12.19 -10.78 -1.70
CA PRO A 249 -10.91 -11.20 -2.23
C PRO A 249 -11.02 -12.56 -2.93
N SER A 250 -10.45 -12.68 -4.11
CA SER A 250 -10.22 -13.96 -4.80
C SER A 250 -8.71 -14.21 -4.92
N LYS A 251 -8.27 -15.34 -5.51
CA LYS A 251 -6.83 -15.54 -5.75
C LYS A 251 -6.25 -14.53 -6.74
N GLN A 252 -7.06 -14.12 -7.73
CA GLN A 252 -6.64 -13.30 -8.86
C GLN A 252 -7.03 -11.82 -8.73
N GLY A 253 -7.91 -11.46 -7.81
CA GLY A 253 -8.51 -10.13 -7.78
C GLY A 253 -9.10 -9.73 -6.44
N LEU A 254 -9.64 -8.52 -6.41
CA LEU A 254 -10.33 -7.91 -5.28
C LEU A 254 -11.60 -7.25 -5.80
N ASP A 255 -12.75 -7.85 -5.51
CA ASP A 255 -14.03 -7.34 -6.01
C ASP A 255 -14.62 -6.38 -4.97
N LEU A 256 -14.95 -5.16 -5.41
CA LEU A 256 -15.62 -4.14 -4.60
C LEU A 256 -17.08 -4.05 -5.05
N ASN A 257 -17.98 -4.70 -4.32
CA ASN A 257 -19.42 -4.67 -4.58
C ASN A 257 -20.10 -3.59 -3.73
N ALA A 258 -19.58 -2.36 -3.82
CA ALA A 258 -20.04 -1.17 -3.11
C ALA A 258 -19.55 0.10 -3.83
N SER A 259 -20.05 1.27 -3.47
CA SER A 259 -19.38 2.54 -3.79
C SER A 259 -18.04 2.58 -3.06
N GLY A 260 -17.00 3.04 -3.76
CA GLY A 260 -15.68 3.16 -3.17
C GLY A 260 -15.48 4.47 -2.41
N GLY A 261 -14.69 4.40 -1.33
CA GLY A 261 -14.27 5.59 -0.56
C GLY A 261 -12.91 6.13 -1.02
N GLN A 262 -12.25 6.89 -0.16
CA GLN A 262 -10.96 7.51 -0.47
C GLN A 262 -9.78 6.72 0.11
N ILE A 263 -8.74 6.57 -0.70
CA ILE A 263 -7.42 6.09 -0.26
C ILE A 263 -6.43 7.23 -0.45
N THR A 264 -5.80 7.65 0.64
CA THR A 264 -4.75 8.68 0.65
C THR A 264 -3.45 8.04 1.11
N THR A 265 -2.38 8.30 0.38
CA THR A 265 -1.03 7.85 0.74
C THR A 265 -0.06 9.04 0.65
N ASN A 266 0.69 9.29 1.71
CA ASN A 266 1.66 10.36 1.80
C ASN A 266 2.96 9.85 2.41
N ASN A 267 4.06 9.93 1.65
CA ASN A 267 5.36 9.40 2.08
C ASN A 267 5.30 7.94 2.55
N THR A 268 4.51 7.13 1.85
CA THR A 268 4.31 5.70 2.16
C THR A 268 4.93 4.82 1.08
N LEU A 269 5.57 3.73 1.51
CA LEU A 269 6.02 2.66 0.63
C LEU A 269 5.06 1.46 0.71
N VAL A 270 4.50 1.05 -0.42
CA VAL A 270 3.77 -0.20 -0.60
C VAL A 270 4.67 -1.15 -1.38
N ASP A 271 5.26 -2.13 -0.71
CA ASP A 271 6.30 -3.00 -1.28
C ASP A 271 5.90 -4.48 -1.26
N VAL A 272 5.86 -5.07 -2.45
CA VAL A 272 5.62 -6.50 -2.65
C VAL A 272 6.77 -7.20 -3.39
N SER A 273 7.92 -6.53 -3.51
CA SER A 273 9.09 -7.03 -4.23
C SER A 273 9.60 -8.35 -3.66
N GLY A 274 10.13 -9.22 -4.53
CA GLY A 274 10.61 -10.54 -4.15
C GLY A 274 10.89 -11.44 -5.35
N ARG A 275 11.20 -12.71 -5.10
CA ARG A 275 11.28 -13.74 -6.15
C ARG A 275 9.88 -13.97 -6.72
N GLY A 276 9.63 -13.51 -7.94
CA GLY A 276 8.28 -13.47 -8.56
C GLY A 276 7.53 -12.16 -8.40
N GLY A 277 8.06 -11.17 -7.68
CA GLY A 277 7.27 -10.00 -7.28
C GLY A 277 5.95 -10.40 -6.57
N GLY A 278 5.17 -9.42 -6.15
CA GLY A 278 3.88 -9.69 -5.52
C GLY A 278 2.75 -8.91 -6.17
N GLY A 279 1.53 -9.17 -5.71
CA GLY A 279 0.34 -8.52 -6.23
C GLY A 279 -0.05 -7.30 -5.39
N VAL A 280 -0.47 -6.21 -6.02
CA VAL A 280 -1.10 -5.07 -5.33
C VAL A 280 -2.47 -4.83 -5.94
N PHE A 281 -3.51 -4.81 -5.11
CA PHE A 281 -4.88 -4.55 -5.55
C PHE A 281 -5.43 -3.34 -4.82
N ILE A 282 -5.78 -2.30 -5.57
CA ILE A 282 -6.34 -1.06 -5.03
C ILE A 282 -7.75 -0.88 -5.57
N ARG A 283 -8.71 -0.70 -4.67
CA ARG A 283 -10.14 -0.51 -4.96
C ARG A 283 -10.72 0.65 -4.15
N GLY A 284 -11.51 1.49 -4.78
CA GLY A 284 -12.09 2.67 -4.12
C GLY A 284 -12.80 3.61 -5.09
N GLY A 285 -13.18 4.77 -4.58
CA GLY A 285 -13.66 5.90 -5.35
C GLY A 285 -12.46 6.70 -5.85
N GLN A 286 -11.63 7.13 -4.90
CA GLN A 286 -10.49 8.00 -5.16
C GLN A 286 -9.19 7.41 -4.60
N LEU A 287 -8.10 7.57 -5.35
CA LEU A 287 -6.73 7.35 -4.87
C LEU A 287 -5.96 8.68 -4.98
N LEU A 288 -5.40 9.13 -3.86
CA LEU A 288 -4.52 10.30 -3.78
C LEU A 288 -3.15 9.83 -3.27
N MET A 289 -2.13 9.92 -4.10
CA MET A 289 -0.76 9.58 -3.76
C MET A 289 0.11 10.83 -3.82
N GLN A 290 0.74 11.18 -2.71
CA GLN A 290 1.74 12.25 -2.62
C GLN A 290 3.06 11.69 -2.12
N ASP A 291 4.12 11.80 -2.92
CA ASP A 291 5.47 11.32 -2.56
C ASP A 291 5.46 9.89 -1.98
N SER A 292 4.58 9.04 -2.51
CA SER A 292 4.39 7.65 -2.11
C SER A 292 4.76 6.73 -3.28
N VAL A 293 5.13 5.50 -2.95
CA VAL A 293 5.70 4.54 -3.91
C VAL A 293 4.94 3.23 -3.80
N VAL A 294 4.46 2.69 -4.93
CA VAL A 294 4.09 1.27 -5.04
C VAL A 294 5.18 0.55 -5.81
N GLN A 295 5.82 -0.43 -5.18
CA GLN A 295 6.93 -1.18 -5.73
C GLN A 295 6.62 -2.68 -5.79
N ALA A 296 6.73 -3.26 -6.99
CA ALA A 296 6.48 -4.68 -7.24
C ALA A 296 7.60 -5.32 -8.07
N SER A 297 8.86 -5.14 -7.62
CA SER A 297 10.04 -5.61 -8.34
C SER A 297 10.17 -7.14 -8.32
N THR A 298 10.42 -7.72 -9.49
CA THR A 298 10.76 -9.14 -9.70
C THR A 298 12.27 -9.32 -9.55
N LEU A 299 12.71 -9.99 -8.49
CA LEU A 299 14.13 -10.03 -8.11
C LEU A 299 14.91 -11.24 -8.64
N ASP A 300 14.24 -12.20 -9.28
CA ASP A 300 14.86 -13.49 -9.65
C ASP A 300 14.10 -14.15 -10.83
N ASP A 301 14.04 -15.48 -10.86
CA ASP A 301 13.60 -16.31 -11.98
C ASP A 301 12.08 -16.55 -12.14
N LEU A 302 11.27 -16.18 -11.14
CA LEU A 302 9.81 -16.31 -11.23
C LEU A 302 9.19 -15.04 -11.78
N ASP A 303 8.12 -15.18 -12.57
CA ASP A 303 7.41 -14.04 -13.14
C ASP A 303 6.67 -13.23 -12.07
N GLY A 304 6.68 -11.92 -12.30
CA GLY A 304 5.89 -10.89 -11.66
C GLY A 304 4.41 -11.23 -11.61
N LYS A 305 3.72 -10.77 -10.57
CA LYS A 305 2.25 -10.83 -10.51
C LYS A 305 1.66 -9.59 -11.19
N SER A 306 0.83 -8.84 -10.47
CA SER A 306 0.13 -7.69 -11.03
C SER A 306 -0.05 -6.58 -9.99
N VAL A 307 0.15 -5.34 -10.44
CA VAL A 307 -0.36 -4.14 -9.77
C VAL A 307 -1.65 -3.75 -10.49
N ASP A 308 -2.77 -3.86 -9.81
CA ASP A 308 -4.12 -3.67 -10.35
C ASP A 308 -4.85 -2.59 -9.53
N MET A 309 -5.05 -1.43 -10.15
CA MET A 309 -5.72 -0.27 -9.54
C MET A 309 -7.02 0.02 -10.29
N GLN A 310 -8.16 -0.15 -9.61
CA GLN A 310 -9.47 0.13 -10.17
C GLN A 310 -10.24 1.07 -9.25
N LEU A 311 -10.38 2.31 -9.69
CA LEU A 311 -11.00 3.40 -8.95
C LEU A 311 -12.22 3.90 -9.73
N THR A 312 -13.29 4.19 -9.02
CA THR A 312 -14.59 4.53 -9.63
C THR A 312 -14.76 6.02 -9.90
N GLU A 313 -13.85 6.88 -9.43
CA GLU A 313 -13.90 8.33 -9.64
C GLU A 313 -12.59 8.90 -10.19
N SER A 314 -11.48 8.74 -9.45
CA SER A 314 -10.20 9.34 -9.86
C SER A 314 -8.97 8.68 -9.24
N ILE A 315 -7.83 8.82 -9.93
CA ILE A 315 -6.49 8.59 -9.40
C ILE A 315 -5.69 9.87 -9.59
N SER A 316 -5.05 10.36 -8.52
CA SER A 316 -4.10 11.46 -8.55
C SER A 316 -2.77 10.99 -7.96
N ILE A 317 -1.71 11.03 -8.74
CA ILE A 317 -0.35 10.69 -8.29
C ILE A 317 0.54 11.93 -8.47
N SER A 318 1.17 12.37 -7.40
CA SER A 318 1.98 13.59 -7.36
C SER A 318 3.17 13.47 -6.42
N GLY A 319 4.09 14.43 -6.54
CA GLY A 319 5.35 14.45 -5.80
C GLY A 319 6.55 14.16 -6.69
N ASN A 320 7.73 14.15 -6.07
CA ASN A 320 9.02 14.11 -6.76
C ASN A 320 9.68 12.72 -6.73
N LEU A 321 8.91 11.69 -6.34
CA LEU A 321 9.36 10.30 -6.30
C LEU A 321 8.85 9.51 -7.51
N LEU A 322 9.36 8.29 -7.66
CA LEU A 322 8.78 7.27 -8.52
C LEU A 322 7.49 6.77 -7.89
N GLY A 323 6.34 7.18 -8.42
CA GLY A 323 5.03 6.81 -7.90
C GLY A 323 4.79 5.31 -7.99
N LEU A 324 5.09 4.69 -9.14
CA LEU A 324 4.88 3.26 -9.40
C LEU A 324 6.10 2.65 -10.11
N LEU A 325 6.64 1.56 -9.57
CA LEU A 325 7.83 0.92 -10.14
C LEU A 325 7.73 -0.61 -10.11
N ASN A 326 7.72 -1.21 -11.31
CA ASN A 326 7.65 -2.65 -11.49
C ASN A 326 8.91 -3.15 -12.24
N SER A 327 10.07 -3.14 -11.59
CA SER A 327 11.32 -3.56 -12.24
C SER A 327 11.49 -5.09 -12.28
N THR A 328 12.27 -5.62 -13.22
CA THR A 328 12.82 -6.98 -13.15
C THR A 328 14.35 -6.96 -13.15
N PHE A 329 14.95 -7.74 -12.25
CA PHE A 329 16.41 -7.88 -12.11
C PHE A 329 16.90 -9.27 -12.53
N GLY A 330 15.99 -10.23 -12.72
CA GLY A 330 16.31 -11.63 -12.98
C GLY A 330 15.87 -12.07 -14.38
N SER A 331 15.56 -13.37 -14.51
CA SER A 331 14.97 -13.94 -15.73
C SER A 331 13.44 -13.97 -15.72
N GLY A 332 12.81 -13.77 -14.56
CA GLY A 332 11.36 -13.67 -14.47
C GLY A 332 10.85 -12.32 -14.97
N ASP A 333 9.68 -12.31 -15.58
CA ASP A 333 9.09 -11.10 -16.14
C ASP A 333 8.66 -10.12 -15.02
N ALA A 334 8.61 -8.82 -15.32
CA ALA A 334 8.15 -7.81 -14.37
C ALA A 334 6.64 -7.89 -14.15
N SER A 335 6.20 -7.47 -12.96
CA SER A 335 4.76 -7.42 -12.61
C SER A 335 4.02 -6.48 -13.56
N SER A 336 2.93 -6.96 -14.18
CA SER A 336 2.10 -6.13 -15.06
C SER A 336 1.42 -5.00 -14.27
N LEU A 337 1.14 -3.87 -14.92
CA LEU A 337 0.41 -2.74 -14.33
C LEU A 337 -0.90 -2.51 -15.08
N PHE A 338 -2.01 -2.59 -14.35
CA PHE A 338 -3.34 -2.29 -14.86
C PHE A 338 -3.96 -1.14 -14.06
N ILE A 339 -4.37 -0.08 -14.74
CA ILE A 339 -5.04 1.07 -14.14
C ILE A 339 -6.38 1.30 -14.84
N LYS A 340 -7.46 1.39 -14.06
CA LYS A 340 -8.79 1.71 -14.55
C LYS A 340 -9.43 2.79 -13.68
N THR A 341 -9.73 3.95 -14.28
CA THR A 341 -10.34 5.08 -13.58
C THR A 341 -11.03 6.04 -14.53
N PRO A 342 -12.15 6.70 -14.20
CA PRO A 342 -12.68 7.76 -15.05
C PRO A 342 -11.68 8.90 -15.29
N ASN A 343 -10.91 9.29 -14.26
CA ASN A 343 -9.95 10.38 -14.35
C ASN A 343 -8.59 9.94 -13.78
N LEU A 344 -7.52 10.10 -14.56
CA LEU A 344 -6.14 9.95 -14.10
C LEU A 344 -5.43 11.29 -14.23
N LYS A 345 -4.91 11.81 -13.12
CA LYS A 345 -3.99 12.94 -13.11
C LYS A 345 -2.65 12.48 -12.53
N ASN A 346 -1.57 12.69 -13.26
CA ASN A 346 -0.25 12.27 -12.85
C ASN A 346 0.78 13.38 -13.07
N THR A 347 1.65 13.56 -12.07
CA THR A 347 2.81 14.46 -12.12
C THR A 347 4.07 13.78 -11.58
N SER A 348 4.12 12.44 -11.62
CA SER A 348 5.14 11.62 -10.98
C SER A 348 5.44 10.39 -11.84
N TRP A 349 6.69 9.93 -11.81
CA TRP A 349 7.11 8.89 -12.72
C TRP A 349 6.50 7.53 -12.38
N MET A 350 6.06 6.83 -13.42
CA MET A 350 5.57 5.45 -13.33
C MET A 350 6.12 4.60 -14.46
N GLY A 351 6.46 3.35 -14.17
CA GLY A 351 6.98 2.51 -15.22
C GLY A 351 7.58 1.19 -14.78
N SER A 352 8.24 0.55 -15.74
CA SER A 352 8.97 -0.69 -15.55
C SER A 352 10.35 -0.61 -16.17
N VAL A 353 11.32 -1.24 -15.51
CA VAL A 353 12.69 -1.37 -16.01
C VAL A 353 13.09 -2.84 -16.01
N SER A 354 13.57 -3.34 -17.14
CA SER A 354 14.28 -4.62 -17.20
C SER A 354 15.78 -4.39 -17.06
N LEU A 355 16.32 -4.84 -15.93
CA LEU A 355 17.74 -4.81 -15.54
C LEU A 355 18.37 -6.21 -15.65
N GLY A 356 17.67 -7.18 -16.24
CA GLY A 356 18.12 -8.56 -16.40
C GLY A 356 17.71 -9.15 -17.75
N SER A 357 17.30 -10.43 -17.74
CA SER A 357 16.83 -11.15 -18.94
C SER A 357 15.31 -11.28 -19.03
N GLY A 358 14.58 -11.02 -17.94
CA GLY A 358 13.12 -10.98 -17.93
C GLY A 358 12.56 -9.78 -18.70
N LYS A 359 11.32 -9.89 -19.16
CA LYS A 359 10.60 -8.83 -19.86
C LYS A 359 10.18 -7.72 -18.88
N SER A 360 10.24 -6.44 -19.28
CA SER A 360 9.60 -5.35 -18.54
C SER A 360 8.07 -5.43 -18.61
N ALA A 361 7.38 -4.72 -17.72
CA ALA A 361 5.94 -4.91 -17.51
C ALA A 361 5.12 -4.54 -18.74
N ASP A 362 4.06 -5.29 -19.00
CA ASP A 362 2.95 -4.76 -19.79
C ASP A 362 2.18 -3.75 -18.90
N ILE A 363 1.97 -2.53 -19.42
CA ILE A 363 1.27 -1.43 -18.75
C ILE A 363 0.02 -1.09 -19.56
N GLU A 364 -1.15 -1.27 -18.96
CA GLU A 364 -2.44 -0.92 -19.55
C GLU A 364 -3.17 0.11 -18.67
N ILE A 365 -3.55 1.24 -19.28
CA ILE A 365 -4.27 2.32 -18.61
C ILE A 365 -5.58 2.59 -19.36
N GLU A 366 -6.70 2.26 -18.70
CA GLU A 366 -8.06 2.53 -19.17
C GLU A 366 -8.65 3.74 -18.42
N ALA A 367 -8.92 4.83 -19.12
CA ALA A 367 -9.52 6.00 -18.48
C ALA A 367 -10.52 6.78 -19.34
N GLY A 368 -11.32 7.62 -18.69
CA GLY A 368 -12.11 8.65 -19.38
C GLY A 368 -11.18 9.76 -19.88
N GLN A 369 -10.39 10.31 -18.95
CA GLN A 369 -9.44 11.38 -19.20
C GLN A 369 -8.11 11.09 -18.51
N ILE A 370 -7.01 11.43 -19.16
CA ILE A 370 -5.64 11.32 -18.64
C ILE A 370 -4.94 12.67 -18.80
N TRP A 371 -4.42 13.18 -17.69
CA TRP A 371 -3.63 14.42 -17.62
C TRP A 371 -2.26 14.12 -17.03
N LEU A 372 -1.25 14.12 -17.91
CA LEU A 372 0.16 13.97 -17.55
C LEU A 372 0.81 15.37 -17.61
N GLU A 373 1.16 15.91 -16.45
CA GLU A 373 1.56 17.31 -16.29
C GLU A 373 2.95 17.42 -15.64
N ASN A 374 3.63 18.53 -15.88
CA ASN A 374 4.85 18.93 -15.16
C ASN A 374 5.97 17.89 -15.18
N GLY A 375 6.38 17.45 -16.39
CA GLY A 375 7.50 16.52 -16.56
C GLY A 375 7.17 15.06 -16.23
N ASP A 376 5.90 14.73 -16.11
CA ASP A 376 5.46 13.36 -15.85
C ASP A 376 6.05 12.33 -16.83
N ARG A 377 6.37 11.13 -16.36
CA ARG A 377 6.88 10.04 -17.20
C ARG A 377 6.12 8.74 -16.98
N ILE A 378 5.59 8.18 -18.07
CA ILE A 378 5.08 6.80 -18.11
C ILE A 378 5.98 6.02 -19.06
N PHE A 379 6.73 5.06 -18.57
CA PHE A 379 7.77 4.44 -19.38
C PHE A 379 7.96 2.94 -19.14
N ASN A 380 8.40 2.25 -20.19
CA ASN A 380 9.10 0.98 -20.10
C ASN A 380 10.52 1.17 -20.59
N SER A 381 11.49 0.64 -19.85
CA SER A 381 12.90 0.69 -20.25
C SER A 381 13.53 -0.69 -20.15
N VAL A 382 14.43 -0.97 -21.09
CA VAL A 382 15.29 -2.15 -21.06
C VAL A 382 16.73 -1.69 -21.01
N MET A 383 17.46 -2.12 -19.98
CA MET A 383 18.87 -1.79 -19.81
C MET A 383 19.79 -2.96 -20.18
N GLU A 384 19.32 -4.20 -20.00
CA GLU A 384 20.06 -5.41 -20.35
C GLU A 384 19.33 -6.26 -21.42
N SER A 385 19.49 -7.58 -21.42
CA SER A 385 19.02 -8.47 -22.48
C SER A 385 17.51 -8.73 -22.53
N GLY A 386 16.75 -8.27 -21.53
CA GLY A 386 15.31 -8.48 -21.45
C GLY A 386 14.52 -7.80 -22.57
N GLN A 387 13.27 -8.22 -22.76
CA GLN A 387 12.37 -7.58 -23.73
C GLN A 387 11.61 -6.43 -23.08
N SER A 388 11.19 -5.44 -23.86
CA SER A 388 10.35 -4.36 -23.36
C SER A 388 8.87 -4.73 -23.48
N GLY A 389 8.09 -4.52 -22.42
CA GLY A 389 6.65 -4.71 -22.42
C GLY A 389 5.88 -3.68 -23.24
N HIS A 390 4.60 -3.97 -23.45
CA HIS A 390 3.68 -3.10 -24.17
C HIS A 390 3.14 -1.99 -23.27
N LEU A 391 3.10 -0.75 -23.77
CA LEU A 391 2.27 0.30 -23.19
C LEU A 391 0.98 0.47 -24.00
N HIS A 392 -0.17 0.35 -23.34
CA HIS A 392 -1.48 0.54 -23.95
C HIS A 392 -2.31 1.56 -23.19
N PHE A 393 -2.70 2.64 -23.87
CA PHE A 393 -3.63 3.64 -23.36
C PHE A 393 -4.97 3.49 -24.06
N LYS A 394 -6.02 3.20 -23.29
CA LYS A 394 -7.41 3.21 -23.75
C LYS A 394 -8.14 4.37 -23.08
N VAL A 395 -8.16 5.51 -23.75
CA VAL A 395 -8.71 6.76 -23.23
C VAL A 395 -10.00 7.09 -23.97
N LYS A 396 -11.07 7.42 -23.25
CA LYS A 396 -12.35 7.70 -23.92
C LYS A 396 -12.36 9.07 -24.57
N GLU A 397 -11.90 10.10 -23.85
CA GLU A 397 -12.09 11.49 -24.26
C GLU A 397 -10.77 12.18 -24.58
N ILE A 398 -9.86 12.30 -23.61
CA ILE A 398 -8.64 13.09 -23.75
C ILE A 398 -7.43 12.44 -23.09
N LEU A 399 -6.37 12.31 -23.87
CA LEU A 399 -5.01 12.09 -23.39
C LEU A 399 -4.23 13.40 -23.59
N SER A 400 -3.88 14.06 -22.50
CA SER A 400 -3.13 15.32 -22.52
C SER A 400 -1.79 15.16 -21.83
N LEU A 401 -0.70 15.44 -22.54
CA LEU A 401 0.65 15.51 -22.00
C LEU A 401 1.15 16.94 -22.14
N SER A 402 1.60 17.52 -21.04
CA SER A 402 2.10 18.89 -21.04
C SER A 402 3.13 19.14 -19.96
N GLY A 403 3.91 20.20 -20.15
CA GLY A 403 4.80 20.73 -19.13
C GLY A 403 6.18 20.06 -19.09
N GLN A 404 7.03 20.67 -18.30
CA GLN A 404 8.41 20.29 -18.07
C GLN A 404 8.66 20.44 -16.56
N ASP A 405 9.35 19.49 -15.96
CA ASP A 405 9.75 19.60 -14.56
C ASP A 405 11.16 20.17 -14.47
N SER A 406 11.35 21.18 -13.62
CA SER A 406 12.67 21.68 -13.24
C SER A 406 13.32 20.87 -12.10
N GLY A 407 12.64 19.86 -11.59
CA GLY A 407 13.11 18.94 -10.57
C GLY A 407 14.32 18.12 -10.99
N ASN A 408 14.91 17.43 -10.01
CA ASN A 408 16.01 16.50 -10.20
C ASN A 408 15.59 15.12 -9.68
N ILE A 409 15.47 14.15 -10.58
CA ILE A 409 15.25 12.73 -10.25
C ILE A 409 16.45 11.94 -10.72
N VAL A 410 16.94 11.02 -9.89
CA VAL A 410 18.02 10.08 -10.27
C VAL A 410 17.41 8.73 -10.63
N MET A 411 17.74 8.24 -11.82
CA MET A 411 17.36 6.89 -12.27
C MET A 411 18.48 6.28 -13.12
N GLY A 412 18.86 5.04 -12.81
CA GLY A 412 20.03 4.38 -13.40
C GLY A 412 21.33 5.14 -13.11
N GLY A 413 21.41 5.84 -11.98
CA GLY A 413 22.54 6.72 -11.63
C GLY A 413 22.64 8.00 -12.47
N ILE A 414 21.64 8.30 -13.31
CA ILE A 414 21.56 9.51 -14.12
C ILE A 414 20.60 10.49 -13.46
N ALA A 415 21.10 11.70 -13.16
CA ALA A 415 20.27 12.82 -12.73
C ALA A 415 19.57 13.44 -13.96
N TYR A 416 18.24 13.44 -13.95
CA TYR A 416 17.41 14.09 -14.95
C TYR A 416 17.02 15.47 -14.43
N GLU A 417 17.44 16.51 -15.14
CA GLU A 417 17.07 17.90 -14.87
C GLU A 417 16.30 18.44 -16.07
N ASN A 418 15.30 19.30 -15.83
CA ASN A 418 14.56 20.01 -16.88
C ASN A 418 13.98 19.05 -17.95
N TYR A 419 13.26 18.01 -17.53
CA TYR A 419 12.71 17.01 -18.46
C TYR A 419 11.25 17.29 -18.83
N PRO A 420 10.87 17.14 -20.11
CA PRO A 420 9.48 17.25 -20.54
C PRO A 420 8.67 16.04 -20.09
N SER A 421 7.35 16.17 -20.12
CA SER A 421 6.46 15.02 -19.94
C SER A 421 6.66 14.00 -21.07
N LEU A 422 6.74 12.71 -20.74
CA LEU A 422 7.15 11.63 -21.63
C LEU A 422 6.25 10.39 -21.48
N ILE A 423 5.72 9.87 -22.58
CA ILE A 423 5.31 8.47 -22.67
C ILE A 423 6.36 7.74 -23.52
N SER A 424 6.94 6.65 -23.02
CA SER A 424 7.90 5.91 -23.83
C SER A 424 8.02 4.41 -23.60
N THR A 425 8.43 3.72 -24.66
CA THR A 425 9.09 2.40 -24.55
C THR A 425 10.51 2.55 -25.09
N GLY A 426 11.51 2.31 -24.26
CA GLY A 426 12.92 2.44 -24.64
C GLY A 426 13.70 1.15 -24.48
N THR A 427 14.77 1.01 -25.27
CA THR A 427 15.81 0.00 -25.07
C THR A 427 17.19 0.65 -25.17
N PHE A 428 18.08 0.29 -24.26
CA PHE A 428 19.51 0.64 -24.27
C PHE A 428 20.38 -0.57 -24.64
N SER A 429 19.75 -1.71 -24.97
CA SER A 429 20.43 -2.97 -25.24
C SER A 429 20.28 -3.40 -26.70
N ASN A 430 20.56 -4.67 -26.98
CA ASN A 430 20.30 -5.29 -28.28
C ASN A 430 18.86 -5.82 -28.43
N ALA A 431 18.02 -5.71 -27.39
CA ALA A 431 16.60 -6.07 -27.47
C ALA A 431 15.79 -5.00 -28.20
N LYS A 432 14.73 -5.39 -28.92
CA LYS A 432 13.77 -4.47 -29.54
C LYS A 432 13.07 -3.64 -28.46
N ALA A 433 12.88 -2.34 -28.71
CA ALA A 433 12.06 -1.49 -27.85
C ALA A 433 10.59 -1.97 -27.83
N GLY A 434 9.86 -1.60 -26.79
CA GLY A 434 8.48 -2.04 -26.59
C GLY A 434 7.55 -1.42 -27.63
N ASN A 435 6.33 -1.95 -27.71
CA ASN A 435 5.31 -1.34 -28.56
C ASN A 435 4.46 -0.36 -27.74
N LEU A 436 3.94 0.67 -28.38
CA LEU A 436 3.02 1.64 -27.80
C LEU A 436 1.73 1.71 -28.61
N THR A 437 0.59 1.53 -27.93
CA THR A 437 -0.74 1.74 -28.52
C THR A 437 -1.46 2.83 -27.73
N ILE A 438 -1.99 3.83 -28.44
CA ILE A 438 -2.81 4.90 -27.86
C ILE A 438 -4.14 4.94 -28.61
N GLU A 439 -5.23 4.80 -27.86
CA GLU A 439 -6.60 5.02 -28.33
C GLU A 439 -7.20 6.17 -27.53
N THR A 440 -7.59 7.26 -28.20
CA THR A 440 -8.23 8.43 -27.56
C THR A 440 -9.10 9.19 -28.56
N ASP A 441 -10.11 9.94 -28.12
CA ASP A 441 -10.79 10.86 -29.03
C ASP A 441 -9.90 12.07 -29.32
N HIS A 442 -9.28 12.65 -28.29
CA HIS A 442 -8.40 13.79 -28.39
C HIS A 442 -7.00 13.50 -27.81
N LEU A 443 -5.97 13.67 -28.62
CA LEU A 443 -4.56 13.63 -28.21
C LEU A 443 -4.00 15.06 -28.20
N ASN A 444 -3.60 15.55 -27.02
CA ASN A 444 -2.99 16.86 -26.86
C ASN A 444 -1.57 16.73 -26.33
N LEU A 445 -0.59 17.21 -27.10
CA LEU A 445 0.82 17.24 -26.71
C LEU A 445 1.30 18.69 -26.71
N ASP A 446 1.78 19.17 -25.56
CA ASP A 446 2.29 20.53 -25.41
C ASP A 446 3.71 20.53 -24.83
N GLY A 447 4.71 20.68 -25.71
CA GLY A 447 6.13 20.52 -25.34
C GLY A 447 6.50 19.13 -24.81
N ALA A 448 5.61 18.15 -24.98
CA ALA A 448 5.75 16.78 -24.49
C ALA A 448 6.27 15.81 -25.56
N ILE A 449 6.72 14.64 -25.12
CA ILE A 449 7.30 13.62 -25.98
C ILE A 449 6.51 12.32 -25.87
N ILE A 450 6.24 11.68 -27.01
CA ILE A 450 5.85 10.28 -27.09
C ILE A 450 6.90 9.55 -27.92
N SER A 451 7.50 8.48 -27.40
CA SER A 451 8.51 7.76 -28.19
C SER A 451 8.62 6.27 -27.95
N VAL A 452 9.07 5.56 -28.98
CA VAL A 452 9.37 4.13 -28.95
C VAL A 452 10.81 3.87 -29.40
N ASP A 453 11.74 4.69 -28.90
CA ASP A 453 13.10 4.79 -29.41
C ASP A 453 14.01 3.64 -28.95
N SER A 454 15.03 3.35 -29.77
CA SER A 454 16.18 2.51 -29.39
C SER A 454 17.45 3.34 -29.28
N PHE A 455 18.14 3.21 -28.16
CA PHE A 455 19.44 3.83 -27.88
C PHE A 455 20.60 2.85 -27.98
N GLY A 456 20.30 1.54 -28.09
CA GLY A 456 21.28 0.46 -28.18
C GLY A 456 21.47 -0.07 -29.60
N VAL A 457 21.60 -1.39 -29.73
CA VAL A 457 21.75 -2.11 -31.01
C VAL A 457 20.42 -2.74 -31.48
N GLY A 458 19.39 -2.68 -30.64
CA GLY A 458 18.07 -3.20 -30.96
C GLY A 458 17.27 -2.28 -31.90
N ASP A 459 16.24 -2.84 -32.53
CA ASP A 459 15.29 -2.06 -33.32
C ASP A 459 14.40 -1.20 -32.42
N ALA A 460 13.93 -0.08 -32.96
CA ALA A 460 12.88 0.72 -32.33
C ALA A 460 11.52 0.00 -32.35
N GLY A 461 10.61 0.42 -31.49
CA GLY A 461 9.31 -0.18 -31.29
C GLY A 461 8.28 0.25 -32.33
N GLU A 462 7.15 -0.44 -32.36
CA GLU A 462 6.00 0.00 -33.16
C GLU A 462 5.11 0.92 -32.33
N MET A 463 4.65 2.01 -32.96
CA MET A 463 3.75 2.97 -32.36
C MET A 463 2.45 3.04 -33.16
N ASN A 464 1.33 2.73 -32.52
CA ASN A 464 -0.01 2.82 -33.10
C ASN A 464 -0.81 3.89 -32.35
N ILE A 465 -1.18 4.98 -33.02
CA ILE A 465 -2.00 6.05 -32.45
C ILE A 465 -3.33 6.10 -33.21
N HIS A 466 -4.41 5.84 -32.49
CA HIS A 466 -5.79 5.95 -32.93
C HIS A 466 -6.43 7.17 -32.25
N ALA A 467 -6.57 8.29 -32.99
CA ALA A 467 -7.19 9.50 -32.45
C ALA A 467 -8.03 10.28 -33.46
N ASN A 468 -9.15 10.85 -33.01
CA ASN A 468 -9.99 11.71 -33.86
C ASN A 468 -9.30 13.04 -34.18
N THR A 469 -8.63 13.60 -33.17
CA THR A 469 -7.81 14.79 -33.34
C THR A 469 -6.50 14.65 -32.57
N ALA A 470 -5.40 15.05 -33.20
CA ALA A 470 -4.11 15.24 -32.52
C ALA A 470 -3.67 16.70 -32.63
N LYS A 471 -3.36 17.33 -31.49
CA LYS A 471 -2.81 18.68 -31.41
C LYS A 471 -1.42 18.63 -30.80
N LEU A 472 -0.41 19.04 -31.57
CA LEU A 472 0.98 19.13 -31.15
C LEU A 472 1.41 20.59 -31.13
N THR A 473 1.81 21.11 -29.96
CA THR A 473 2.25 22.49 -29.77
C THR A 473 3.58 22.58 -29.03
N ASN A 474 4.21 23.75 -29.10
CA ASN A 474 5.40 24.11 -28.33
C ASN A 474 6.57 23.11 -28.42
N GLY A 475 6.80 22.54 -29.62
CA GLY A 475 7.90 21.60 -29.86
C GLY A 475 7.62 20.16 -29.44
N ALA A 476 6.36 19.79 -29.23
CA ALA A 476 5.97 18.41 -29.00
C ALA A 476 6.51 17.45 -30.07
N LEU A 477 6.92 16.25 -29.65
CA LEU A 477 7.61 15.26 -30.49
C LEU A 477 6.94 13.89 -30.38
N ILE A 478 6.76 13.23 -31.53
CA ILE A 478 6.42 11.82 -31.63
C ILE A 478 7.57 11.14 -32.40
N SER A 479 8.19 10.11 -31.82
CA SER A 479 9.39 9.47 -32.38
C SER A 479 9.37 7.94 -32.31
N SER A 480 9.88 7.31 -33.37
CA SER A 480 10.26 5.89 -33.41
C SER A 480 11.63 5.79 -34.08
N SER A 481 12.65 6.24 -33.35
CA SER A 481 14.01 6.44 -33.88
C SER A 481 15.01 5.47 -33.29
N VAL A 482 16.10 5.24 -34.01
CA VAL A 482 17.28 4.53 -33.51
C VAL A 482 18.44 5.52 -33.41
N PHE A 483 19.01 5.62 -32.21
CA PHE A 483 20.17 6.47 -31.92
C PHE A 483 21.48 5.66 -31.86
N GLY A 484 21.40 4.34 -31.78
CA GLY A 484 22.54 3.43 -31.91
C GLY A 484 22.56 2.71 -33.27
N GLN A 485 22.58 1.38 -33.24
CA GLN A 485 22.50 0.53 -34.43
C GLN A 485 21.15 -0.20 -34.44
N GLY A 486 20.53 -0.41 -35.59
CA GLY A 486 19.20 -1.02 -35.69
C GLY A 486 18.30 -0.29 -36.68
N ASN A 487 17.08 -0.79 -36.85
CA ASN A 487 16.08 -0.20 -37.74
C ASN A 487 15.10 0.68 -36.94
N GLY A 488 14.76 1.84 -37.50
CA GLY A 488 13.63 2.64 -37.04
C GLY A 488 12.34 1.83 -37.06
N GLY A 489 11.42 2.13 -36.15
CA GLY A 489 10.15 1.43 -36.07
C GLY A 489 9.09 2.09 -36.94
N GLU A 490 7.93 1.44 -37.00
CA GLU A 490 6.78 1.97 -37.71
C GLU A 490 5.93 2.84 -36.77
N THR A 491 5.50 4.00 -37.27
CA THR A 491 4.50 4.83 -36.59
C THR A 491 3.26 4.92 -37.47
N GLN A 492 2.17 4.29 -37.02
CA GLN A 492 0.89 4.34 -37.68
C GLN A 492 -0.05 5.30 -36.94
N TYR A 493 -0.54 6.32 -37.65
CA TYR A 493 -1.62 7.18 -37.18
C TYR A 493 -2.89 6.89 -37.96
N THR A 494 -3.98 6.63 -37.25
CA THR A 494 -5.30 6.44 -37.89
C THR A 494 -6.37 7.25 -37.15
N ASN A 495 -7.30 7.79 -37.94
CA ASN A 495 -8.50 8.42 -37.43
C ASN A 495 -9.51 7.33 -37.02
N ARG A 496 -10.25 7.56 -35.94
CA ARG A 496 -11.20 6.57 -35.41
C ARG A 496 -12.52 6.54 -36.16
#